data_AF-A0A2N3CH22-F1
#
_entry.id   AF-A0A2N3CH22-F1
#
_cell.length_a   1.000
_cell.length_b   1.000
_cell.length_c   1.000
_cell.angle_alpha   90.00
_cell.angle_beta   90.00
_cell.angle_gamma   90.00
#
_symmetry.space_group_name_H-M   'P 1'
#
loop_
_entity.id
_entity.type
_entity.pdbx_description
1 polymer ?
#
loop_
_entity_poly.entity_id
_entity_poly.type
_entity_poly.pdbx_seq_one_letter_code
_entity_poly.pdbx_strand_id
1 'polypeptide(L)'
;MTDLPPPANDIEPKRPAPLRARLWPIYIILAGLGLALSQGWHDYLSLQSLSDNAVALDAMVRANLLLALGAYVLVYAAATAFMIPGSALTIGGGFLFGLALGTPATVIGATLGASILFFASKTSIGAVLREVAGPFLGKMQAGFAESPFSYMFALRLIPLFPFAAVNIAPALLGAKYRDYLITTFLGIIPGTLAYTWIGAAVKGTLLAGGTPDIGSLASNFLPAFIALGVVSLIPAVYKKLFPKKAPANV
;
A
#
# COMPACT_ATOMS: atom_id res chain seq x y z
N MET A 1 -36.58 31.22 -49.36
CA MET A 1 -36.93 30.26 -48.31
C MET A 1 -35.67 29.48 -47.97
N THR A 2 -34.99 29.88 -46.90
CA THR A 2 -33.78 29.24 -46.39
C THR A 2 -34.19 28.22 -45.34
N ASP A 3 -34.01 26.93 -45.63
CA ASP A 3 -34.21 25.84 -44.69
C ASP A 3 -33.22 25.98 -43.53
N LEU A 4 -33.73 26.27 -42.34
CA LEU A 4 -32.97 26.20 -41.10
C LEU A 4 -32.74 24.72 -40.75
N PRO A 5 -31.52 24.32 -40.36
CA PRO A 5 -31.26 22.96 -39.91
C PRO A 5 -32.07 22.66 -38.63
N PRO A 6 -32.51 21.40 -38.44
CA PRO A 6 -33.30 21.02 -37.28
C PRO A 6 -32.51 21.24 -35.98
N PRO A 7 -33.19 21.57 -34.87
CA PRO A 7 -32.52 21.81 -33.59
C PRO A 7 -31.74 20.58 -33.15
N ALA A 8 -30.50 20.80 -32.69
CA ALA A 8 -29.64 19.76 -32.18
C ALA A 8 -30.39 19.01 -31.07
N ASN A 9 -30.51 17.69 -31.24
CA ASN A 9 -31.08 16.77 -30.26
C ASN A 9 -30.50 17.11 -28.87
N ASP A 10 -31.37 17.50 -27.96
CA ASP A 10 -31.04 17.63 -26.54
C ASP A 10 -30.56 16.27 -26.06
N ILE A 11 -29.24 16.09 -25.99
CA ILE A 11 -28.62 14.90 -25.42
C ILE A 11 -28.91 14.96 -23.92
N GLU A 12 -30.06 14.41 -23.52
CA GLU A 12 -30.39 14.16 -22.12
C GLU A 12 -29.16 13.50 -21.46
N PRO A 13 -28.58 14.08 -20.40
CA PRO A 13 -27.41 13.50 -19.78
C PRO A 13 -27.78 12.10 -19.26
N LYS A 14 -27.22 11.07 -19.90
CA LYS A 14 -27.44 9.65 -19.57
C LYS A 14 -27.31 9.49 -18.06
N ARG A 15 -28.41 9.16 -17.38
CA ARG A 15 -28.44 8.99 -15.92
C ARG A 15 -27.33 8.00 -15.54
N PRO A 16 -26.46 8.37 -14.58
CA PRO A 16 -25.41 7.47 -14.15
C PRO A 16 -26.00 6.14 -13.68
N ALA A 17 -25.41 5.02 -14.13
CA ALA A 17 -25.82 3.68 -13.70
C ALA A 17 -25.93 3.59 -12.17
N PRO A 18 -26.88 2.80 -11.62
CA PRO A 18 -27.15 2.73 -10.19
C PRO A 18 -25.90 2.32 -9.39
N LEU A 19 -25.72 2.90 -8.20
CA LEU A 19 -24.53 2.75 -7.34
C LEU A 19 -24.09 1.28 -7.19
N ARG A 20 -25.05 0.37 -6.99
CA ARG A 20 -24.81 -1.08 -6.84
C ARG A 20 -24.17 -1.72 -8.08
N ALA A 21 -24.52 -1.28 -9.28
CA ALA A 21 -23.93 -1.79 -10.52
C ALA A 21 -22.50 -1.28 -10.74
N ARG A 22 -22.11 -0.16 -10.12
CA ARG A 22 -20.76 0.41 -10.21
C ARG A 22 -19.81 -0.09 -9.11
N LEU A 23 -20.37 -0.64 -8.03
CA LEU A 23 -19.63 -1.21 -6.90
C LEU A 23 -19.14 -2.65 -7.13
N TRP A 24 -19.37 -3.23 -8.31
CA TRP A 24 -18.95 -4.61 -8.64
C TRP A 24 -17.48 -4.94 -8.34
N PRO A 25 -16.49 -4.04 -8.52
CA PRO A 25 -15.11 -4.35 -8.18
C PRO A 25 -14.91 -4.44 -6.66
N ILE A 26 -15.62 -3.63 -5.89
CA ILE A 26 -15.61 -3.68 -4.42
C ILE A 26 -16.27 -4.97 -3.94
N TYR A 27 -17.37 -5.40 -4.56
CA TYR A 27 -17.98 -6.69 -4.25
C TYR A 27 -17.05 -7.86 -4.57
N ILE A 28 -16.28 -7.81 -5.65
CA ILE A 28 -15.26 -8.83 -5.95
C ILE A 28 -14.13 -8.80 -4.91
N ILE A 29 -13.65 -7.62 -4.52
CA ILE A 29 -12.63 -7.49 -3.46
C ILE A 29 -13.16 -8.08 -2.15
N LEU A 30 -14.37 -7.70 -1.73
CA LEU A 30 -14.99 -8.18 -0.49
C LEU A 30 -15.31 -9.67 -0.55
N ALA A 31 -15.78 -10.19 -1.69
CA ALA A 31 -16.04 -11.61 -1.88
C ALA A 31 -14.74 -12.42 -1.90
N GLY A 32 -13.69 -11.93 -2.55
CA GLY A 32 -12.36 -12.54 -2.54
C GLY A 32 -11.75 -12.56 -1.15
N LEU A 33 -11.86 -11.45 -0.40
CA LEU A 33 -11.42 -11.38 1.00
C LEU A 33 -12.24 -12.30 1.90
N GLY A 34 -13.58 -12.33 1.73
CA GLY A 34 -14.47 -13.23 2.46
C GLY A 34 -14.17 -14.70 2.18
N LEU A 35 -13.91 -15.06 0.92
CA LEU A 35 -13.47 -16.40 0.53
C LEU A 35 -12.13 -16.75 1.18
N ALA A 36 -11.11 -15.89 1.07
CA ALA A 36 -9.80 -16.12 1.69
C ALA A 36 -9.89 -16.32 3.21
N LEU A 37 -10.71 -15.50 3.89
CA LEU A 37 -10.95 -15.64 5.33
C LEU A 37 -11.70 -16.94 5.66
N SER A 38 -12.73 -17.29 4.89
CA SER A 38 -13.51 -18.53 5.08
C SER A 38 -12.69 -19.81 4.85
N GLN A 39 -11.67 -19.73 3.99
CA GLN A 39 -10.74 -20.82 3.70
C GLN A 39 -9.57 -20.88 4.69
N GLY A 40 -9.58 -20.05 5.75
CA GLY A 40 -8.54 -20.09 6.78
C GLY A 40 -7.17 -19.59 6.30
N TRP A 41 -7.09 -18.79 5.24
CA TRP A 41 -5.78 -18.31 4.73
C TRP A 41 -4.99 -17.50 5.76
N HIS A 42 -5.68 -16.91 6.73
CA HIS A 42 -5.08 -16.24 7.88
C HIS A 42 -4.35 -17.20 8.82
N ASP A 43 -4.82 -18.45 8.93
CA ASP A 43 -4.18 -19.49 9.74
C ASP A 43 -2.88 -19.99 9.09
N TYR A 44 -2.83 -20.08 7.76
CA TYR A 44 -1.62 -20.44 7.02
C TYR A 44 -0.52 -19.36 7.10
N LEU A 45 -0.90 -18.10 7.25
CA LEU A 45 0.03 -16.97 7.44
C LEU A 45 0.37 -16.71 8.92
N SER A 46 -0.17 -17.52 9.84
CA SER A 46 0.17 -17.42 11.26
C SER A 46 1.63 -17.78 11.51
N LEU A 47 2.21 -17.19 12.56
CA LEU A 47 3.58 -17.52 12.97
C LEU A 47 3.74 -19.00 13.33
N GLN A 48 2.67 -19.63 13.84
CA GLN A 48 2.66 -21.06 14.16
C GLN A 48 2.77 -21.89 12.88
N SER A 49 1.95 -21.65 11.86
CA SER A 49 2.03 -22.37 10.59
C SER A 49 3.35 -22.15 9.86
N LEU A 50 3.90 -20.93 9.91
CA LEU A 50 5.23 -20.64 9.37
C LEU A 50 6.32 -21.41 10.12
N SER A 51 6.20 -21.54 11.45
CA SER A 51 7.10 -22.32 12.28
C SER A 51 7.02 -23.81 11.97
N ASP A 52 5.81 -24.36 11.92
CA ASP A 52 5.56 -25.79 11.69
C ASP A 52 6.06 -26.25 10.32
N ASN A 53 6.10 -25.33 9.35
CA ASN A 53 6.56 -25.60 7.99
C ASN A 53 7.94 -24.98 7.66
N ALA A 54 8.65 -24.42 8.64
CA ALA A 54 9.85 -23.61 8.43
C ALA A 54 10.92 -24.34 7.60
N VAL A 55 11.17 -25.61 7.93
CA VAL A 55 12.17 -26.46 7.25
C VAL A 55 11.77 -26.75 5.80
N ALA A 56 10.50 -27.09 5.56
CA ALA A 56 9.98 -27.39 4.23
C ALA A 56 9.98 -26.15 3.33
N LEU A 57 9.58 -24.99 3.88
CA LEU A 57 9.58 -23.72 3.17
C LEU A 57 11.01 -23.28 2.83
N ASP A 58 11.96 -23.42 3.75
CA ASP A 58 13.38 -23.11 3.48
C ASP A 58 13.93 -24.00 2.37
N ALA A 59 13.65 -25.30 2.40
CA ALA A 59 14.05 -26.24 1.36
C ALA A 59 13.45 -25.88 -0.01
N MET A 60 12.14 -25.56 -0.07
CA MET A 60 11.46 -25.15 -1.29
C MET A 60 12.04 -23.85 -1.88
N VAL A 61 12.28 -22.84 -1.04
CA VAL A 61 12.87 -21.56 -1.46
C VAL A 61 14.28 -21.77 -1.98
N ARG A 62 15.10 -22.60 -1.33
CA ARG A 62 16.45 -22.93 -1.81
C ARG A 62 16.44 -23.68 -3.13
N ALA A 63 15.48 -24.58 -3.33
CA ALA A 63 15.36 -25.35 -4.56
C ALA A 63 14.93 -24.48 -5.77
N ASN A 64 14.06 -23.48 -5.55
CA ASN A 64 13.45 -22.70 -6.64
C ASN A 64 13.34 -21.20 -6.32
N LEU A 65 14.45 -20.56 -5.96
CA LEU A 65 14.47 -19.18 -5.45
C LEU A 65 13.77 -18.16 -6.36
N LEU A 66 14.06 -18.17 -7.66
CA LEU A 66 13.50 -17.20 -8.61
C LEU A 66 11.98 -17.36 -8.76
N LEU A 67 11.49 -18.60 -8.82
CA LEU A 67 10.06 -18.88 -8.90
C LEU A 67 9.34 -18.46 -7.62
N ALA A 68 9.93 -18.75 -6.46
CA ALA A 68 9.38 -18.36 -5.16
C ALA A 68 9.31 -16.83 -5.00
N LEU A 69 10.37 -16.10 -5.40
CA LEU A 69 10.38 -14.64 -5.40
C LEU A 69 9.33 -14.06 -6.36
N GLY A 70 9.25 -14.59 -7.58
CA GLY A 70 8.26 -14.17 -8.57
C GLY A 70 6.82 -14.38 -8.08
N ALA A 71 6.53 -15.57 -7.55
CA ALA A 71 5.22 -15.88 -6.96
C ALA A 71 4.90 -14.94 -5.78
N TYR A 72 5.84 -14.72 -4.88
CA TYR A 72 5.67 -13.81 -3.75
C TYR A 72 5.35 -12.38 -4.21
N VAL A 73 6.09 -11.85 -5.18
CA VAL A 73 5.86 -10.52 -5.76
C VAL A 73 4.45 -10.42 -6.35
N LEU A 74 4.00 -11.43 -7.08
CA LEU A 74 2.67 -11.46 -7.69
C LEU A 74 1.56 -11.52 -6.64
N VAL A 75 1.72 -12.37 -5.61
CA VAL A 75 0.77 -12.46 -4.48
C VAL A 75 0.70 -11.13 -3.74
N TYR A 76 1.84 -10.50 -3.46
CA TYR A 76 1.87 -9.22 -2.77
C TYR A 76 1.22 -8.10 -3.60
N ALA A 77 1.50 -8.07 -4.92
CA ALA A 77 0.89 -7.11 -5.83
C ALA A 77 -0.62 -7.29 -5.90
N ALA A 78 -1.11 -8.53 -5.99
CA ALA A 78 -2.53 -8.84 -5.93
C ALA A 78 -3.13 -8.36 -4.60
N ALA A 79 -2.56 -8.77 -3.46
CA ALA A 79 -3.05 -8.37 -2.14
C ALA A 79 -3.15 -6.84 -2.00
N THR A 80 -2.12 -6.11 -2.45
CA THR A 80 -2.12 -4.64 -2.44
C THR A 80 -3.19 -4.05 -3.35
N ALA A 81 -3.38 -4.60 -4.55
CA ALA A 81 -4.41 -4.17 -5.49
C ALA A 81 -5.83 -4.41 -4.95
N PHE A 82 -6.04 -5.50 -4.20
CA PHE A 82 -7.27 -5.82 -3.47
C PHE A 82 -7.38 -5.10 -2.11
N MET A 83 -6.49 -4.15 -1.81
CA MET A 83 -6.48 -3.37 -0.57
C MET A 83 -6.32 -4.18 0.73
N ILE A 84 -5.74 -5.37 0.63
CA ILE A 84 -5.44 -6.21 1.78
C ILE A 84 -4.21 -5.64 2.49
N PRO A 85 -4.28 -5.37 3.82
CA PRO A 85 -3.12 -4.92 4.59
C PRO A 85 -1.94 -5.90 4.46
N GLY A 86 -0.79 -5.41 4.00
CA GLY A 86 0.37 -6.23 3.65
C GLY A 86 1.32 -6.60 4.81
N SER A 87 0.99 -6.27 6.07
CA SER A 87 1.91 -6.47 7.21
C SER A 87 2.28 -7.95 7.40
N ALA A 88 1.30 -8.85 7.42
CA ALA A 88 1.54 -10.29 7.53
C ALA A 88 2.36 -10.84 6.35
N LEU A 89 2.03 -10.42 5.12
CA LEU A 89 2.78 -10.78 3.92
C LEU A 89 4.23 -10.30 3.98
N THR A 90 4.46 -9.07 4.48
CA THR A 90 5.80 -8.49 4.62
C THR A 90 6.65 -9.27 5.63
N ILE A 91 6.07 -9.65 6.77
CA ILE A 91 6.74 -10.53 7.75
C ILE A 91 7.03 -11.87 7.09
N GLY A 92 6.07 -12.45 6.36
CA GLY A 92 6.26 -13.68 5.60
C GLY A 92 7.39 -13.61 4.58
N GLY A 93 7.52 -12.50 3.84
CA GLY A 93 8.62 -12.27 2.90
C GLY A 93 9.99 -12.23 3.60
N GLY A 94 10.04 -11.61 4.78
CA GLY A 94 11.22 -11.64 5.64
C GLY A 94 11.58 -13.02 6.15
N PHE A 95 10.57 -13.78 6.56
CA PHE A 95 10.72 -15.17 6.98
C PHE A 95 11.24 -16.05 5.84
N LEU A 96 10.62 -15.99 4.66
CA LEU A 96 10.99 -16.85 3.54
C LEU A 96 12.36 -16.50 2.96
N PHE A 97 12.62 -15.22 2.70
CA PHE A 97 13.74 -14.76 1.88
C PHE A 97 14.81 -13.98 2.65
N GLY A 98 14.60 -13.73 3.95
CA GLY A 98 15.47 -12.87 4.75
C GLY A 98 15.34 -11.39 4.37
N LEU A 99 16.15 -10.55 5.01
CA LEU A 99 16.10 -9.10 4.81
C LEU A 99 16.53 -8.68 3.40
N ALA A 100 17.60 -9.28 2.89
CA ALA A 100 18.25 -8.87 1.64
C ALA A 100 17.40 -9.11 0.39
N LEU A 101 16.61 -10.19 0.37
CA LEU A 101 15.73 -10.53 -0.75
C LEU A 101 14.26 -10.25 -0.45
N GLY A 102 13.82 -10.46 0.80
CA GLY A 102 12.43 -10.22 1.21
C GLY A 102 12.04 -8.74 1.14
N THR A 103 12.94 -7.83 1.53
CA THR A 103 12.68 -6.38 1.44
C THR A 103 12.46 -5.92 0.00
N PRO A 104 13.42 -6.08 -0.93
CA PRO A 104 13.23 -5.61 -2.30
C PRO A 104 12.05 -6.31 -2.99
N ALA A 105 11.84 -7.62 -2.78
CA ALA A 105 10.69 -8.33 -3.34
C ALA A 105 9.37 -7.74 -2.84
N THR A 106 9.28 -7.42 -1.55
CA THR A 106 8.09 -6.78 -0.96
C THR A 106 7.87 -5.38 -1.52
N VAL A 107 8.92 -4.55 -1.59
CA VAL A 107 8.82 -3.20 -2.14
C VAL A 107 8.34 -3.23 -3.59
N ILE A 108 8.87 -4.17 -4.40
CA ILE A 108 8.46 -4.36 -5.79
C ILE A 108 6.99 -4.78 -5.87
N GLY A 109 6.59 -5.84 -5.15
CA GLY A 109 5.21 -6.32 -5.15
C GLY A 109 4.21 -5.25 -4.67
N ALA A 110 4.52 -4.57 -3.57
CA ALA A 110 3.72 -3.48 -3.03
C ALA A 110 3.58 -2.34 -4.04
N THR A 111 4.67 -1.95 -4.70
CA THR A 111 4.67 -0.87 -5.69
C THR A 111 3.86 -1.25 -6.93
N LEU A 112 4.00 -2.49 -7.42
CA LEU A 112 3.21 -2.99 -8.56
C LEU A 112 1.71 -2.98 -8.25
N GLY A 113 1.31 -3.53 -7.11
CA GLY A 113 -0.09 -3.53 -6.69
C GLY A 113 -0.66 -2.13 -6.47
N ALA A 114 0.13 -1.24 -5.86
CA ALA A 114 -0.23 0.16 -5.67
C ALA A 114 -0.41 0.88 -7.01
N SER A 115 0.45 0.60 -8.00
CA SER A 115 0.31 1.13 -9.36
C SER A 115 -0.97 0.66 -10.04
N ILE A 116 -1.31 -0.64 -9.95
CA ILE A 116 -2.58 -1.17 -10.47
C ILE A 116 -3.76 -0.43 -9.84
N LEU A 117 -3.76 -0.30 -8.51
CA LEU A 117 -4.81 0.37 -7.77
C LEU A 117 -4.91 1.87 -8.09
N PHE A 118 -3.78 2.53 -8.33
CA PHE A 118 -3.73 3.94 -8.73
C PHE A 118 -4.43 4.17 -10.07
N PHE A 119 -4.12 3.35 -11.08
CA PHE A 119 -4.77 3.46 -12.39
C PHE A 119 -6.24 3.04 -12.32
N ALA A 120 -6.57 1.98 -11.59
CA ALA A 120 -7.96 1.57 -11.36
C ALA A 120 -8.77 2.70 -10.72
N SER A 121 -8.20 3.43 -9.76
CA SER A 121 -8.82 4.58 -9.10
C SER A 121 -9.01 5.79 -10.01
N LYS A 122 -8.38 5.85 -11.19
CA LYS A 122 -8.62 6.90 -12.19
C LYS A 122 -9.72 6.55 -13.20
N THR A 123 -10.27 5.34 -13.14
CA THR A 123 -11.38 4.89 -14.00
C THR A 123 -12.74 5.24 -13.39
N SER A 124 -13.84 4.72 -13.98
CA SER A 124 -15.21 4.86 -13.45
C SER A 124 -15.37 4.33 -12.02
N ILE A 125 -14.50 3.42 -11.58
CA ILE A 125 -14.40 2.93 -10.20
C ILE A 125 -14.04 4.08 -9.24
N GLY A 126 -13.19 4.99 -9.68
CA GLY A 126 -12.76 6.16 -8.93
C GLY A 126 -13.89 7.11 -8.55
N ALA A 127 -14.94 7.22 -9.37
CA ALA A 127 -16.10 8.05 -9.07
C ALA A 127 -16.85 7.54 -7.83
N VAL A 128 -16.98 6.22 -7.72
CA VAL A 128 -17.62 5.56 -6.57
C VAL A 128 -16.74 5.66 -5.32
N LEU A 129 -15.43 5.43 -5.47
CA LEU A 129 -14.48 5.59 -4.37
C LEU A 129 -14.45 7.02 -3.84
N ARG A 130 -14.63 8.03 -4.71
CA ARG A 130 -14.67 9.43 -4.32
C ARG A 130 -15.91 9.78 -3.49
N GLU A 131 -17.03 9.14 -3.77
CA GLU A 131 -18.27 9.32 -3.01
C GLU A 131 -18.14 8.72 -1.60
N VAL A 132 -17.55 7.52 -1.50
CA VAL A 132 -17.28 6.85 -0.21
C VAL A 132 -16.18 7.55 0.59
N ALA A 133 -15.12 8.00 -0.07
CA ALA A 133 -13.97 8.63 0.58
C ALA A 133 -14.08 10.15 0.72
N GLY A 134 -15.17 10.77 0.24
CA GLY A 134 -15.33 12.22 0.15
C GLY A 134 -14.95 13.01 1.43
N PRO A 135 -15.47 12.64 2.61
CA PRO A 135 -15.14 13.32 3.86
C PRO A 135 -13.65 13.22 4.24
N PHE A 136 -13.00 12.13 3.87
CA PHE A 136 -11.58 11.90 4.15
C PHE A 136 -10.68 12.61 3.12
N LEU A 137 -11.05 12.59 1.84
CA LEU A 137 -10.36 13.32 0.78
C LEU A 137 -10.33 14.82 1.04
N GLY A 138 -11.44 15.39 1.53
CA GLY A 138 -11.52 16.81 1.88
C GLY A 138 -10.48 17.22 2.95
N LYS A 139 -10.23 16.36 3.94
CA LYS A 139 -9.20 16.62 4.98
C LYS A 139 -7.78 16.58 4.43
N MET A 140 -7.53 15.79 3.38
CA MET A 140 -6.21 15.67 2.76
C MET A 140 -5.96 16.73 1.69
N GLN A 141 -7.02 17.34 1.14
CA GLN A 141 -6.94 18.21 -0.03
C GLN A 141 -6.03 19.42 0.18
N ALA A 142 -6.08 20.06 1.35
CA ALA A 142 -5.22 21.21 1.66
C ALA A 142 -3.73 20.84 1.69
N GLY A 143 -3.36 19.77 2.41
CA GLY A 143 -1.97 19.32 2.48
C GLY A 143 -1.46 18.78 1.13
N PHE A 144 -2.35 18.14 0.36
CA PHE A 144 -2.03 17.66 -0.98
C PHE A 144 -1.82 18.82 -1.97
N ALA A 145 -2.60 19.91 -1.88
CA ALA A 145 -2.49 21.06 -2.78
C ALA A 145 -1.19 21.86 -2.57
N GLU A 146 -0.70 21.95 -1.33
CA GLU A 146 0.53 22.68 -1.02
C GLU A 146 1.78 21.96 -1.55
N SER A 147 1.87 20.63 -1.32
CA SER A 147 3.04 19.86 -1.73
C SER A 147 2.71 18.37 -1.94
N PRO A 148 2.15 17.99 -3.11
CA PRO A 148 1.69 16.63 -3.38
C PRO A 148 2.75 15.57 -3.09
N PHE A 149 3.98 15.79 -3.57
CA PHE A 149 5.09 14.86 -3.40
C PHE A 149 5.45 14.66 -1.93
N SER A 150 5.73 15.75 -1.19
CA SER A 150 6.10 15.67 0.23
C SER A 150 4.96 15.09 1.07
N TYR A 151 3.72 15.43 0.74
CA TYR A 151 2.55 14.92 1.43
C TYR A 151 2.40 13.40 1.24
N MET A 152 2.43 12.90 -0.01
CA MET A 152 2.40 11.46 -0.29
C MET A 152 3.54 10.70 0.38
N PHE A 153 4.75 11.26 0.36
CA PHE A 153 5.90 10.65 1.00
C PHE A 153 5.73 10.53 2.52
N ALA A 154 5.26 11.61 3.17
CA ALA A 154 4.97 11.60 4.60
C ALA A 154 3.89 10.59 4.99
N LEU A 155 2.83 10.47 4.18
CA LEU A 155 1.78 9.47 4.38
C LEU A 155 2.31 8.03 4.39
N ARG A 156 3.37 7.73 3.61
CA ARG A 156 3.98 6.39 3.55
C ARG A 156 4.88 6.09 4.73
N LEU A 157 5.46 7.12 5.33
CA LEU A 157 6.36 6.97 6.48
C LEU A 157 5.62 6.94 7.82
N ILE A 158 4.43 7.56 7.89
CA ILE A 158 3.61 7.58 9.09
C ILE A 158 2.66 6.37 9.06
N PRO A 159 2.86 5.34 9.90
CA PRO A 159 2.08 4.10 9.85
C PRO A 159 0.64 4.24 10.38
N LEU A 160 0.24 5.44 10.82
CA LEU A 160 -1.08 5.72 11.38
C LEU A 160 -2.15 5.97 10.30
N PHE A 161 -1.75 6.21 9.05
CA PHE A 161 -2.70 6.50 7.99
C PHE A 161 -3.38 5.22 7.47
N PRO A 162 -4.70 5.24 7.26
CA PRO A 162 -5.43 4.09 6.72
C PRO A 162 -4.85 3.63 5.36
N PHE A 163 -4.85 2.33 5.10
CA PHE A 163 -4.31 1.78 3.85
C PHE A 163 -4.97 2.37 2.59
N ALA A 164 -6.27 2.65 2.66
CA ALA A 164 -7.02 3.34 1.61
C ALA A 164 -6.52 4.77 1.37
N ALA A 165 -6.13 5.48 2.43
CA ALA A 165 -5.65 6.85 2.36
C ALA A 165 -4.37 6.94 1.53
N VAL A 166 -3.43 6.05 1.78
CA VAL A 166 -2.10 6.12 1.16
C VAL A 166 -2.09 5.58 -0.28
N ASN A 167 -3.10 4.81 -0.68
CA ASN A 167 -3.17 4.18 -2.00
C ASN A 167 -4.21 4.78 -2.95
N ILE A 168 -5.41 5.16 -2.47
CA ILE A 168 -6.49 5.69 -3.33
C ILE A 168 -6.47 7.22 -3.38
N ALA A 169 -6.29 7.90 -2.23
CA ALA A 169 -6.43 9.34 -2.18
C ALA A 169 -5.53 10.10 -3.16
N PRO A 170 -4.25 9.71 -3.38
CA PRO A 170 -3.41 10.34 -4.38
C PRO A 170 -4.00 10.31 -5.80
N ALA A 171 -4.60 9.18 -6.21
CA ALA A 171 -5.21 9.06 -7.53
C ALA A 171 -6.42 9.99 -7.67
N LEU A 172 -7.28 10.05 -6.64
CA LEU A 172 -8.50 10.87 -6.64
C LEU A 172 -8.23 12.37 -6.49
N LEU A 173 -7.13 12.74 -5.83
CA LEU A 173 -6.65 14.12 -5.68
C LEU A 173 -5.82 14.60 -6.88
N GLY A 174 -5.65 13.77 -7.92
CA GLY A 174 -5.01 14.17 -9.17
C GLY A 174 -3.48 14.12 -9.14
N ALA A 175 -2.87 13.24 -8.33
CA ALA A 175 -1.43 13.06 -8.35
C ALA A 175 -0.90 12.69 -9.75
N LYS A 176 0.34 13.12 -10.04
CA LYS A 176 1.13 12.56 -11.13
C LYS A 176 1.57 11.15 -10.76
N TYR A 177 1.41 10.20 -11.68
CA TYR A 177 1.78 8.80 -11.41
C TYR A 177 3.26 8.65 -11.05
N ARG A 178 4.16 9.39 -11.72
CA ARG A 178 5.59 9.38 -11.41
C ARG A 178 5.88 9.74 -9.94
N ASP A 179 5.25 10.79 -9.43
CA ASP A 179 5.44 11.25 -8.06
C ASP A 179 4.88 10.23 -7.08
N TYR A 180 3.71 9.65 -7.38
CA TYR A 180 3.12 8.57 -6.60
C TYR A 180 4.02 7.32 -6.56
N LEU A 181 4.58 6.93 -7.71
CA LEU A 181 5.45 5.77 -7.84
C LEU A 181 6.73 5.94 -7.01
N ILE A 182 7.41 7.08 -7.14
CA ILE A 182 8.65 7.36 -6.40
C ILE A 182 8.38 7.42 -4.90
N THR A 183 7.34 8.15 -4.50
CA THR A 183 7.00 8.30 -3.08
C THR A 183 6.55 6.99 -2.44
N THR A 184 5.85 6.14 -3.19
CA THR A 184 5.49 4.78 -2.80
C THR A 184 6.73 3.91 -2.66
N PHE A 185 7.52 3.78 -3.73
CA PHE A 185 8.67 2.89 -3.80
C PHE A 185 9.68 3.19 -2.71
N LEU A 186 10.02 4.48 -2.52
CA LEU A 186 10.99 4.89 -1.50
C LEU A 186 10.37 4.98 -0.10
N GLY A 187 9.15 5.48 0.00
CA GLY A 187 8.51 5.76 1.29
C GLY A 187 8.14 4.52 2.09
N ILE A 188 7.93 3.36 1.43
CA ILE A 188 7.63 2.11 2.13
C ILE A 188 8.87 1.33 2.58
N ILE A 189 10.06 1.63 2.04
CA ILE A 189 11.30 0.88 2.35
C ILE A 189 11.54 0.79 3.86
N PRO A 190 11.45 1.88 4.64
CA PRO A 190 11.74 1.81 6.06
C PRO A 190 10.81 0.89 6.84
N GLY A 191 9.50 0.99 6.61
CA GLY A 191 8.52 0.10 7.23
C GLY A 191 8.73 -1.34 6.78
N THR A 192 8.96 -1.55 5.49
CA THR A 192 9.19 -2.88 4.90
C THR A 192 10.40 -3.57 5.50
N LEU A 193 11.52 -2.86 5.65
CA LEU A 193 12.73 -3.37 6.31
C LEU A 193 12.43 -3.85 7.72
N ALA A 194 11.69 -3.07 8.49
CA ALA A 194 11.41 -3.43 9.87
C ALA A 194 10.50 -4.67 9.98
N TYR A 195 9.45 -4.77 9.16
CA TYR A 195 8.58 -5.96 9.15
C TYR A 195 9.28 -7.22 8.60
N THR A 196 10.06 -7.08 7.53
CA THR A 196 10.83 -8.22 6.98
C THR A 196 11.95 -8.66 7.93
N TRP A 197 12.55 -7.74 8.67
CA TRP A 197 13.53 -8.08 9.71
C TRP A 197 12.89 -8.95 10.80
N ILE A 198 11.67 -8.61 11.27
CA ILE A 198 10.93 -9.43 12.24
C ILE A 198 10.77 -10.86 11.70
N GLY A 199 10.33 -11.03 10.45
CA GLY A 199 10.19 -12.35 9.83
C GLY A 199 11.51 -13.12 9.77
N ALA A 200 12.59 -12.46 9.38
CA ALA A 200 13.92 -13.07 9.30
C ALA A 200 14.45 -13.48 10.69
N ALA A 201 14.22 -12.64 11.71
CA ALA A 201 14.60 -12.92 13.09
C ALA A 201 13.84 -14.13 13.65
N VAL A 202 12.52 -14.19 13.41
CA VAL A 202 11.69 -15.33 13.81
C VAL A 202 12.22 -16.63 13.19
N LYS A 203 12.52 -16.64 11.89
CA LYS A 203 13.12 -17.81 11.23
C LYS A 203 14.46 -18.19 11.86
N GLY A 204 15.33 -17.22 12.13
CA GLY A 204 16.63 -17.45 12.76
C GLY A 204 16.52 -18.12 14.13
N THR A 205 15.61 -17.64 14.99
CA THR A 205 15.38 -18.23 16.32
C THR A 205 14.84 -19.65 16.22
N LEU A 206 13.90 -19.91 15.31
CA LEU A 206 13.30 -21.24 15.12
C LEU A 206 14.32 -22.25 14.60
N LEU A 207 15.12 -21.88 13.60
CA LEU A 207 16.17 -22.76 13.06
C LEU A 207 17.28 -23.05 14.08
N ALA A 208 17.47 -22.18 15.07
CA ALA A 208 18.37 -22.41 16.20
C ALA A 208 17.75 -23.25 17.33
N GLY A 209 16.50 -23.73 17.17
CA GLY A 209 15.78 -24.52 18.17
C GLY A 209 15.20 -23.71 19.34
N GLY A 210 15.16 -22.38 19.22
CA GLY A 210 14.57 -21.49 20.22
C GLY A 210 13.10 -21.16 19.94
N THR A 211 12.42 -20.64 20.96
CA THR A 211 11.05 -20.10 20.84
C THR A 211 11.09 -18.59 20.55
N PRO A 212 10.51 -18.09 19.44
CA PRO A 212 10.49 -16.67 19.15
C PRO A 212 9.71 -15.89 20.20
N ASP A 213 10.37 -14.94 20.87
CA ASP A 213 9.71 -13.96 21.70
C ASP A 213 9.40 -12.71 20.88
N ILE A 214 8.17 -12.65 20.36
CA ILE A 214 7.68 -11.53 19.55
C ILE A 214 7.64 -10.23 20.37
N GLY A 215 7.45 -10.31 21.70
CA GLY A 215 7.41 -9.16 22.59
C GLY A 215 8.76 -8.46 22.68
N SER A 216 9.84 -9.21 22.88
CA SER A 216 11.20 -8.64 22.87
C SER A 216 11.68 -8.23 21.49
N LEU A 217 11.29 -8.94 20.43
CA LEU A 217 11.56 -8.51 19.05
C LEU A 217 10.89 -7.17 18.74
N ALA A 218 9.66 -6.96 19.17
CA ALA A 218 8.94 -5.70 18.97
C ALA A 218 9.53 -4.55 19.81
N SER A 219 9.87 -4.79 21.08
CA SER A 219 10.39 -3.75 21.99
C SER A 219 11.79 -3.27 21.62
N ASN A 220 12.65 -4.15 21.11
CA ASN A 220 13.98 -3.78 20.61
C ASN A 220 13.94 -2.82 19.42
N PHE A 221 12.84 -2.79 18.65
CA PHE A 221 12.74 -2.03 17.41
C PHE A 221 11.78 -0.84 17.48
N LEU A 222 10.98 -0.73 18.55
CA LEU A 222 10.21 0.48 18.83
C LEU A 222 11.05 1.76 18.71
N PRO A 223 12.31 1.83 19.19
CA PRO A 223 13.18 2.99 18.99
C PRO A 223 13.54 3.26 17.52
N ALA A 224 13.76 2.23 16.71
CA ALA A 224 14.08 2.37 15.29
C ALA A 224 12.86 2.86 14.48
N PHE A 225 11.66 2.38 14.80
CA PHE A 225 10.41 2.88 14.23
C PHE A 225 10.14 4.33 14.65
N ILE A 226 10.39 4.69 15.91
CA ILE A 226 10.31 6.07 16.39
C ILE A 226 11.32 6.94 15.64
N ALA A 227 12.58 6.49 15.50
CA ALA A 227 13.62 7.22 14.77
C ALA A 227 13.24 7.44 13.30
N LEU A 228 12.68 6.44 12.63
CA LEU A 228 12.16 6.57 11.27
C LEU A 228 10.98 7.53 11.16
N GLY A 229 10.06 7.48 12.13
CA GLY A 229 8.99 8.46 12.28
C GLY A 229 9.55 9.87 12.43
N VAL A 230 10.55 10.08 13.30
CA VAL A 230 11.21 11.38 13.49
C VAL A 230 11.90 11.85 12.21
N VAL A 231 12.68 10.99 11.56
CA VAL A 231 13.36 11.31 10.29
C VAL A 231 12.35 11.69 9.21
N SER A 232 11.20 11.01 9.17
CA SER A 232 10.12 11.34 8.23
C SER A 232 9.48 12.71 8.44
N LEU A 233 9.54 13.23 9.66
CA LEU A 233 9.00 14.54 10.02
C LEU A 233 9.99 15.67 9.74
N ILE A 234 11.29 15.38 9.52
CA ILE A 234 12.32 16.39 9.24
C ILE A 234 11.93 17.33 8.10
N PRO A 235 11.42 16.87 6.94
CA PRO A 235 11.03 17.79 5.86
C PRO A 235 9.86 18.70 6.22
N ALA A 236 8.90 18.22 7.02
CA ALA A 236 7.75 18.99 7.46
C ALA A 236 8.15 20.04 8.51
N VAL A 237 8.99 19.64 9.47
CA VAL A 237 9.55 20.54 10.49
C VAL A 237 10.45 21.59 9.83
N TYR A 238 11.30 21.19 8.89
CA TYR A 238 12.17 22.10 8.15
C TYR A 238 11.37 23.18 7.40
N LYS A 239 10.31 22.81 6.69
CA LYS A 239 9.43 23.80 6.02
C LYS A 239 8.73 24.74 7.00
N LYS A 240 8.33 24.26 8.17
CA LYS A 240 7.69 25.07 9.21
C LYS A 240 8.66 26.05 9.88
N LEU A 241 9.91 25.64 10.08
CA LEU A 241 10.96 26.47 10.69
C LEU A 241 11.62 27.43 9.68
N PHE A 242 11.66 27.07 8.40
CA PHE A 242 12.22 27.88 7.32
C PHE A 242 11.20 28.12 6.19
N PRO A 243 10.11 28.87 6.46
CA PRO A 243 9.16 29.23 5.41
C PRO A 243 9.86 30.07 4.33
N LYS A 244 9.68 29.70 3.06
CA LYS A 244 10.18 30.51 1.94
C LYS A 244 9.52 31.89 2.01
N LYS A 245 10.33 32.95 2.11
CA LYS A 245 9.83 34.33 1.94
C LYS A 245 9.17 34.44 0.56
N ALA A 246 7.95 34.96 0.53
CA ALA A 246 7.27 35.28 -0.72
C ALA A 246 8.18 36.18 -1.57
N PRO A 247 8.24 35.99 -2.90
CA PRO A 247 8.93 36.96 -3.76
C PRO A 247 8.29 38.32 -3.52
N ALA A 248 9.11 39.30 -3.15
CA ALA A 248 8.67 40.68 -3.10
C ALA A 248 8.21 41.05 -4.51
N ASN A 249 6.94 41.43 -4.65
CA ASN A 249 6.39 41.93 -5.91
C ASN A 249 7.23 43.17 -6.29
N VAL A 250 8.01 43.06 -7.36
CA VAL A 250 8.67 44.18 -8.06
C VAL A 250 8.10 44.23 -9.47
#